data_AF-A0A949X2L2-F1
#
_entry.id   AF-A0A949X2L2-F1
#
_cell.length_a   1.000
_cell.length_b   1.000
_cell.length_c   1.000
_cell.angle_alpha   90.00
_cell.angle_beta   90.00
_cell.angle_gamma   90.00
#
_symmetry.space_group_name_H-M   'P 1'
#
loop_
_entity.id
_entity.type
_entity.pdbx_description
1 polymer ?
#
loop_
_entity_poly.entity_id
_entity_poly.type
_entity_poly.pdbx_seq_one_letter_code
_entity_poly.pdbx_strand_id
1 'polypeptide(L)'
;MPTIRLDEEVYAALKKLAEPFVDTPSSVIRRLLEEQGHLQKAVPVSPRKDESGPTPQAVYEEFLLKVLDEQFRGRGDKRSVTLAIVARMQKQRLLRAADLELVATGETRAENAIAWGRHALKERGLLKAHSPRGTWELTAEGRAAARKG
;
A
#
# COMPACT_ATOMS: atom_id res chain seq x y z
N MET A 1 26.29 -4.31 9.90
CA MET A 1 26.51 -2.85 9.98
C MET A 1 27.96 -2.63 10.40
N PRO A 2 28.75 -1.81 9.69
CA PRO A 2 30.09 -1.46 10.15
C PRO A 2 29.99 -0.63 11.44
N THR A 3 30.90 -0.87 12.39
CA THR A 3 30.99 -0.11 13.64
C THR A 3 32.11 0.91 13.51
N ILE A 4 31.81 2.19 13.77
CA ILE A 4 32.79 3.27 13.78
C ILE A 4 32.91 3.76 15.23
N ARG A 5 34.13 3.96 15.71
CA ARG A 5 34.39 4.54 17.04
C ARG A 5 34.57 6.04 16.88
N LEU A 6 33.88 6.80 17.73
CA LEU A 6 33.97 8.26 17.80
C LEU A 6 34.54 8.65 19.16
N ASP A 7 35.29 9.74 19.20
CA ASP A 7 35.66 10.38 20.46
C ASP A 7 34.47 11.18 21.03
N GLU A 8 34.59 11.57 22.30
CA GLU A 8 33.53 12.24 23.06
C GLU A 8 33.19 13.62 22.48
N GLU A 9 34.19 14.35 21.97
CA GLU A 9 34.00 15.68 21.42
C GLU A 9 33.19 15.61 20.12
N VAL A 10 33.55 14.69 19.22
CA VAL A 10 32.80 14.44 17.98
C VAL A 10 31.39 13.96 18.29
N TYR A 11 31.20 13.06 19.26
CA TYR A 11 29.87 12.61 19.66
C TYR A 11 29.00 13.78 20.18
N ALA A 12 29.57 14.64 21.02
CA ALA A 12 28.87 15.81 21.55
C ALA A 12 28.51 16.82 20.44
N ALA A 13 29.38 17.01 19.44
CA ALA A 13 29.11 17.88 18.30
C ALA A 13 27.95 17.34 17.43
N LEU A 14 27.95 16.03 17.13
CA LEU A 14 26.86 15.39 16.39
C LEU A 14 25.52 15.51 17.12
N LYS A 15 25.53 15.37 18.46
CA LYS A 15 24.32 15.51 19.29
C LYS A 15 23.71 16.91 19.21
N LYS A 16 24.52 17.97 19.08
CA LYS A 16 24.03 19.35 18.93
C LYS A 16 23.36 19.61 17.57
N LEU A 17 23.75 18.85 16.55
CA LEU A 17 23.22 18.98 15.19
C LEU A 17 21.97 18.12 14.97
N ALA A 18 21.69 17.16 15.84
CA ALA A 18 20.57 16.24 15.72
C ALA A 18 19.24 16.87 16.18
N GLU A 19 18.15 16.63 15.47
CA GLU A 19 16.81 16.84 16.01
C GLU A 19 16.45 15.69 16.99
N PRO A 20 16.08 16.00 18.26
CA PRO A 20 15.77 14.97 19.24
C PRO A 20 14.63 14.03 18.78
N PHE A 21 14.83 12.73 18.95
CA PHE A 21 13.88 11.66 18.60
C PHE A 21 13.56 11.50 17.10
N VAL A 22 14.12 12.35 16.23
CA VAL A 22 13.95 12.27 14.77
C VAL A 22 15.23 11.78 14.12
N ASP A 23 16.37 12.34 14.52
CA ASP A 23 17.66 12.04 13.91
C ASP A 23 18.37 10.86 14.60
N THR A 24 19.03 10.04 13.77
CA THR A 24 20.00 9.03 14.21
C THR A 24 21.42 9.55 13.96
N PRO A 25 22.46 9.04 14.63
CA PRO A 25 23.84 9.45 14.33
C PRO A 25 24.18 9.32 12.84
N SER A 26 23.69 8.26 12.19
CA SER A 26 23.86 8.04 10.75
C SER A 26 23.14 9.07 9.87
N SER A 27 21.97 9.59 10.28
CA SER A 27 21.25 10.61 9.50
C SER A 27 21.95 11.97 9.57
N VAL A 28 22.47 12.34 10.73
CA VAL A 28 23.26 13.57 10.91
C VAL A 28 24.54 13.52 10.08
N ILE A 29 25.29 12.40 10.15
CA ILE A 29 26.52 12.22 9.36
C ILE A 29 26.22 12.27 7.87
N ARG A 30 25.14 11.61 7.42
CA ARG A 30 24.72 11.65 6.02
C ARG A 30 24.41 13.07 5.56
N ARG A 31 23.64 13.84 6.35
CA ARG A 31 23.30 15.23 6.01
C ARG A 31 24.55 16.10 5.87
N LEU A 32 25.51 15.97 6.77
CA LEU A 32 26.79 16.68 6.70
C LEU A 32 27.60 16.32 5.44
N LEU A 33 27.64 15.04 5.08
CA LEU A 33 28.34 14.60 3.86
C LEU A 33 27.64 15.04 2.57
N GLU A 34 26.30 15.17 2.59
CA GLU A 34 25.53 15.73 1.48
C GLU A 34 25.80 17.24 1.30
N GLU A 35 25.88 18.00 2.40
CA GLU A 35 26.23 19.43 2.37
C GLU A 35 27.64 19.68 1.82
N GLN A 36 28.59 18.79 2.11
CA GLN A 36 29.96 18.86 1.61
C GLN A 36 30.11 18.29 0.18
N GLY A 37 29.02 17.82 -0.44
CA GLY A 37 29.05 17.24 -1.79
C GLY A 37 29.77 15.89 -1.90
N HIS A 38 30.16 15.29 -0.77
CA HIS A 38 30.76 13.96 -0.70
C HIS A 38 29.72 12.85 -0.87
N LEU A 39 28.45 13.16 -0.61
CA LEU A 39 27.31 12.35 -1.00
C LEU A 39 26.42 13.19 -1.92
N GLN A 40 25.93 12.58 -3.00
CA GLN A 40 24.85 13.20 -3.76
C GLN A 40 23.65 13.32 -2.83
N LYS A 41 23.11 14.54 -2.68
CA LYS A 41 21.86 14.81 -1.97
C LYS A 41 20.89 13.74 -2.43
N ALA A 42 20.40 12.92 -1.51
CA ALA A 42 19.36 11.98 -1.86
C ALA A 42 18.18 12.84 -2.33
N VAL A 43 18.01 12.98 -3.66
CA VAL A 43 16.68 13.02 -4.24
C VAL A 43 15.94 11.93 -3.47
N PRO A 44 14.71 12.14 -2.96
CA PRO A 44 13.95 11.04 -2.45
C PRO A 44 13.84 10.05 -3.61
N VAL A 45 14.77 9.10 -3.64
CA VAL A 45 14.66 7.89 -4.41
C VAL A 45 13.55 7.25 -3.63
N SER A 46 12.31 7.52 -4.04
CA SER A 46 11.19 6.64 -3.79
C SER A 46 11.80 5.26 -3.95
N PRO A 47 11.82 4.43 -2.89
CA PRO A 47 12.56 3.17 -2.93
C PRO A 47 12.19 2.53 -4.25
N ARG A 48 13.21 2.27 -5.10
CA ARG A 48 12.99 1.65 -6.41
C ARG A 48 12.01 0.54 -6.15
N LYS A 49 10.81 0.66 -6.72
CA LYS A 49 9.66 -0.19 -6.45
C LYS A 49 10.16 -1.62 -6.44
N ASP A 50 10.36 -2.17 -5.25
CA ASP A 50 10.68 -3.58 -5.13
C ASP A 50 9.47 -4.25 -5.77
N GLU A 51 9.67 -4.88 -6.92
CA GLU A 51 8.64 -5.68 -7.57
C GLU A 51 8.22 -6.87 -6.68
N SER A 52 8.88 -7.05 -5.53
CA SER A 52 8.61 -7.98 -4.43
C SER A 52 7.52 -7.53 -3.44
N GLY A 53 7.15 -6.23 -3.38
CA GLY A 53 6.08 -5.77 -2.47
C GLY A 53 4.69 -6.34 -2.83
N PRO A 54 3.68 -6.32 -1.94
CA PRO A 54 2.32 -6.76 -2.28
C PRO A 54 1.74 -5.94 -3.44
N THR A 55 0.75 -6.50 -4.13
CA THR A 55 0.09 -5.82 -5.25
C THR A 55 -0.46 -4.47 -4.78
N PRO A 56 -0.25 -3.36 -5.52
CA PRO A 56 -0.70 -2.05 -5.10
C PRO A 56 -2.21 -2.01 -4.86
N GLN A 57 -2.63 -1.33 -3.79
CA GLN A 57 -4.03 -1.22 -3.36
C GLN A 57 -4.96 -0.72 -4.48
N ALA A 58 -4.50 0.24 -5.30
CA ALA A 58 -5.26 0.78 -6.43
C ALA A 58 -5.65 -0.28 -7.47
N VAL A 59 -4.82 -1.32 -7.65
CA VAL A 59 -5.13 -2.44 -8.55
C VAL A 59 -6.31 -3.25 -7.99
N TYR A 60 -6.30 -3.55 -6.68
CA TYR A 60 -7.44 -4.23 -6.05
C TYR A 60 -8.74 -3.42 -6.16
N GLU A 61 -8.67 -2.09 -6.01
CA GLU A 61 -9.82 -1.21 -6.15
C GLU A 61 -10.43 -1.24 -7.56
N GLU A 62 -9.57 -1.17 -8.58
CA GLU A 62 -9.99 -1.26 -9.98
C GLU A 62 -10.68 -2.61 -10.26
N PHE A 63 -10.07 -3.70 -9.80
CA PHE A 63 -10.66 -5.04 -9.97
C PHE A 63 -11.96 -5.20 -9.20
N LEU A 64 -12.08 -4.61 -8.01
CA LEU A 64 -13.32 -4.64 -7.24
C LEU A 64 -14.47 -3.98 -8.01
N LEU A 65 -14.23 -2.81 -8.60
CA LEU A 65 -15.21 -2.11 -9.42
C LEU A 65 -15.62 -2.94 -10.66
N LYS A 66 -14.62 -3.41 -11.43
CA LYS A 66 -14.84 -4.19 -12.65
C LYS A 66 -15.59 -5.49 -12.38
N VAL A 67 -15.15 -6.26 -11.39
CA VAL A 67 -15.79 -7.53 -11.02
C VAL A 67 -17.22 -7.30 -10.54
N LEU A 68 -17.46 -6.29 -9.69
CA LEU A 68 -18.82 -5.98 -9.24
C LEU A 68 -19.74 -5.61 -10.41
N ASP A 69 -19.33 -4.72 -11.32
CA ASP A 69 -20.18 -4.31 -12.46
C ASP A 69 -20.40 -5.48 -13.45
N GLU A 70 -19.33 -6.14 -13.88
CA GLU A 70 -19.39 -7.14 -14.96
C GLU A 70 -20.02 -8.46 -14.52
N GLN A 71 -19.66 -8.99 -13.34
CA GLN A 71 -20.06 -10.33 -12.92
C GLN A 71 -21.25 -10.31 -11.96
N PHE A 72 -21.38 -9.25 -11.16
CA PHE A 72 -22.41 -9.13 -10.14
C PHE A 72 -23.43 -8.02 -10.45
N ARG A 73 -23.39 -7.42 -11.65
CA ARG A 73 -24.32 -6.36 -12.09
C ARG A 73 -24.40 -5.18 -11.10
N GLY A 74 -23.27 -4.89 -10.46
CA GLY A 74 -23.10 -3.85 -9.45
C GLY A 74 -23.49 -4.23 -8.03
N ARG A 75 -23.89 -5.48 -7.75
CA ARG A 75 -24.30 -5.92 -6.41
C ARG A 75 -23.97 -7.40 -6.14
N GLY A 76 -23.17 -7.68 -5.11
CA GLY A 76 -22.81 -9.05 -4.74
C GLY A 76 -22.51 -9.22 -3.26
N ASP A 77 -22.50 -10.47 -2.78
CA ASP A 77 -22.06 -10.76 -1.41
C ASP A 77 -20.53 -10.67 -1.29
N LYS A 78 -20.04 -10.27 -0.11
CA LYS A 78 -18.61 -10.09 0.18
C LYS A 78 -17.80 -11.32 -0.23
N ARG A 79 -18.25 -12.53 0.11
CA ARG A 79 -17.45 -13.74 -0.05
C ARG A 79 -17.28 -14.07 -1.54
N SER A 80 -18.38 -14.11 -2.29
CA SER A 80 -18.35 -14.40 -3.72
C SER A 80 -17.59 -13.35 -4.50
N VAL A 81 -17.78 -12.07 -4.16
CA VAL A 81 -17.06 -10.96 -4.82
C VAL A 81 -15.57 -11.04 -4.55
N THR A 82 -15.15 -11.26 -3.30
CA THR A 82 -13.72 -11.42 -2.96
C THR A 82 -13.10 -12.60 -3.71
N LEU A 83 -13.75 -13.77 -3.72
CA LEU A 83 -13.26 -14.94 -4.45
C LEU A 83 -13.12 -14.67 -5.95
N ALA A 84 -14.10 -13.99 -6.55
CA ALA A 84 -14.07 -13.63 -7.96
C ALA A 84 -12.94 -12.66 -8.31
N ILE A 85 -12.66 -11.67 -7.44
CA ILE A 85 -11.53 -10.74 -7.60
C ILE A 85 -10.21 -11.50 -7.56
N VAL A 86 -9.99 -12.32 -6.52
CA VAL A 86 -8.75 -13.11 -6.36
C VAL A 86 -8.55 -14.04 -7.57
N ALA A 87 -9.58 -14.79 -7.97
CA ALA A 87 -9.50 -15.69 -9.11
C ALA A 87 -9.17 -14.96 -10.42
N ARG A 88 -9.77 -13.77 -10.65
CA ARG A 88 -9.47 -12.95 -11.84
C ARG A 88 -8.05 -12.42 -11.81
N MET A 89 -7.58 -11.88 -10.70
CA MET A 89 -6.22 -11.36 -10.56
C MET A 89 -5.17 -12.47 -10.67
N GLN A 90 -5.45 -13.66 -10.13
CA GLN A 90 -4.59 -14.83 -10.28
C GLN A 90 -4.49 -15.28 -11.74
N LYS A 91 -5.62 -15.35 -12.46
CA LYS A 91 -5.65 -15.68 -13.89
C LYS A 91 -4.84 -14.69 -14.73
N GLN A 92 -4.83 -13.42 -14.35
CA GLN A 92 -4.07 -12.37 -15.02
C GLN A 92 -2.62 -12.23 -14.52
N ARG A 93 -2.17 -13.11 -13.62
CA ARG A 93 -0.82 -13.11 -13.03
C ARG A 93 -0.45 -11.78 -12.37
N LEU A 94 -1.45 -11.10 -11.78
CA LEU A 94 -1.26 -9.83 -11.08
C LEU A 94 -0.94 -10.02 -9.61
N LEU A 95 -1.38 -11.15 -9.01
CA LEU A 95 -1.05 -11.49 -7.63
C LEU A 95 0.42 -11.88 -7.51
N ARG A 96 1.08 -11.30 -6.52
CA ARG A 96 2.46 -11.58 -6.14
C ARG A 96 2.49 -12.61 -5.01
N ALA A 97 3.66 -13.19 -4.74
CA ALA A 97 3.81 -14.18 -3.67
C ALA A 97 3.36 -13.63 -2.30
N ALA A 98 3.70 -12.37 -2.01
CA ALA A 98 3.28 -11.69 -0.78
C ALA A 98 1.75 -11.64 -0.60
N ASP A 99 0.98 -11.53 -1.70
CA ASP A 99 -0.47 -11.41 -1.62
C ASP A 99 -1.16 -12.70 -1.17
N LEU A 100 -0.49 -13.85 -1.34
CA LEU A 100 -0.99 -15.17 -0.98
C LEU A 100 -0.61 -15.58 0.45
N GLU A 101 0.23 -14.80 1.13
CA GLU A 101 0.57 -15.03 2.53
C GLU A 101 -0.64 -14.83 3.43
N LEU A 102 -0.75 -15.64 4.49
CA LEU A 102 -1.75 -15.47 5.52
C LEU A 102 -1.34 -14.36 6.49
N VAL A 103 -2.29 -13.54 6.90
CA VAL A 103 -2.14 -12.62 8.03
C VAL A 103 -2.55 -13.30 9.34
N ALA A 104 -2.29 -12.65 10.48
CA ALA A 104 -2.59 -13.19 11.81
C ALA A 104 -4.07 -13.61 12.01
N THR A 105 -4.99 -13.02 11.25
CA THR A 105 -6.43 -13.35 11.30
C THR A 105 -6.81 -14.58 10.46
N GLY A 106 -5.87 -15.18 9.74
CA GLY A 106 -6.09 -16.37 8.90
C GLY A 106 -6.61 -16.09 7.48
N GLU A 107 -6.87 -14.82 7.14
CA GLU A 107 -7.16 -14.38 5.77
C GLU A 107 -5.84 -14.17 5.00
N THR A 108 -5.89 -14.22 3.66
CA THR A 108 -4.74 -13.84 2.83
C THR A 108 -4.53 -12.33 2.81
N ARG A 109 -3.30 -11.88 2.53
CA ARG A 109 -3.03 -10.44 2.30
C ARG A 109 -3.89 -9.87 1.18
N ALA A 110 -4.15 -10.64 0.12
CA ALA A 110 -5.06 -10.25 -0.97
C ALA A 110 -6.49 -9.97 -0.46
N GLU A 111 -7.05 -10.87 0.36
CA GLU A 111 -8.39 -10.69 0.92
C GLU A 111 -8.46 -9.45 1.82
N ASN A 112 -7.43 -9.22 2.63
CA ASN A 112 -7.33 -8.03 3.46
C ASN A 112 -7.22 -6.75 2.59
N ALA A 113 -6.39 -6.76 1.55
CA ALA A 113 -6.27 -5.65 0.59
C ALA A 113 -7.60 -5.35 -0.13
N ILE A 114 -8.37 -6.38 -0.49
CA ILE A 114 -9.72 -6.20 -1.07
C ILE A 114 -10.66 -5.52 -0.06
N ALA A 115 -10.60 -5.91 1.22
CA ALA A 115 -11.41 -5.28 2.27
C ALA A 115 -11.06 -3.79 2.46
N TRP A 116 -9.77 -3.44 2.43
CA TRP A 116 -9.30 -2.05 2.44
C TRP A 116 -9.71 -1.28 1.18
N GLY A 117 -9.63 -1.91 0.01
CA GLY A 117 -10.05 -1.31 -1.26
C GLY A 117 -11.54 -0.99 -1.25
N ARG A 118 -12.36 -1.91 -0.72
CA ARG A 118 -13.79 -1.65 -0.47
C ARG A 118 -13.98 -0.44 0.44
N HIS A 119 -13.23 -0.34 1.53
CA HIS A 119 -13.32 0.78 2.45
C HIS A 119 -13.00 2.11 1.74
N ALA A 120 -11.88 2.17 1.02
CA ALA A 120 -11.46 3.35 0.25
C ALA A 120 -12.47 3.75 -0.84
N LEU A 121 -13.05 2.78 -1.55
CA LEU A 121 -14.08 3.06 -2.56
C LEU A 121 -15.40 3.55 -1.92
N LYS A 122 -15.75 3.05 -0.75
CA LYS A 122 -16.90 3.53 0.03
C LYS A 122 -16.69 4.98 0.49
N GLU A 123 -15.51 5.32 1.02
CA GLU A 123 -15.18 6.70 1.42
C GLU A 123 -15.21 7.67 0.23
N ARG A 124 -14.83 7.21 -0.97
CA ARG A 124 -14.92 7.98 -2.21
C ARG A 124 -16.32 8.03 -2.83
N GLY A 125 -17.35 7.44 -2.21
CA GLY A 125 -18.72 7.45 -2.74
C GLY A 125 -18.98 6.50 -3.92
N LEU A 126 -18.04 5.63 -4.26
CA LEU A 126 -18.18 4.67 -5.37
C LEU A 126 -18.92 3.39 -4.96
N LEU A 127 -18.92 3.07 -3.67
CA LEU A 127 -19.72 2.00 -3.07
C LEU A 127 -20.74 2.57 -2.09
N LYS A 128 -21.94 1.97 -2.04
CA LYS A 128 -22.99 2.37 -1.11
C LYS A 128 -22.58 2.10 0.34
N ALA A 129 -22.66 3.14 1.19
CA ALA A 129 -22.33 3.05 2.62
C ALA A 129 -23.29 2.13 3.39
N HIS A 130 -24.59 2.16 3.06
CA HIS A 130 -25.66 1.47 3.80
C HIS A 130 -26.23 0.24 3.06
N SER A 131 -25.35 -0.56 2.44
CA SER A 131 -25.77 -1.86 1.90
C SER A 131 -26.09 -2.85 3.03
N PRO A 132 -26.98 -3.83 2.81
CA PRO A 132 -27.21 -4.91 3.77
C PRO A 132 -25.90 -5.58 4.21
N ARG A 133 -25.84 -6.05 5.46
CA ARG A 133 -24.63 -6.67 6.03
C ARG A 133 -24.14 -7.80 5.12
N GLY A 134 -22.84 -7.77 4.79
CA GLY A 134 -22.22 -8.76 3.90
C GLY A 134 -22.52 -8.57 2.42
N THR A 135 -23.24 -7.51 2.02
CA THR A 135 -23.48 -7.15 0.62
C THR A 135 -22.68 -5.92 0.24
N TRP A 136 -22.08 -5.92 -0.94
CA TRP A 136 -21.43 -4.76 -1.55
C TRP A 136 -22.22 -4.33 -2.78
N GLU A 137 -22.40 -3.03 -2.93
CA GLU A 137 -23.17 -2.45 -4.02
C GLU A 137 -22.51 -1.17 -4.53
N LEU A 138 -22.41 -1.04 -5.86
CA LEU A 138 -21.91 0.15 -6.52
C LEU A 138 -22.94 1.28 -6.50
N THR A 139 -22.45 2.51 -6.42
CA THR A 139 -23.25 3.70 -6.76
C THR A 139 -23.31 3.88 -8.28
N ALA A 140 -24.09 4.85 -8.75
CA ALA A 140 -24.09 5.22 -10.18
C ALA A 140 -22.68 5.67 -10.62
N GLU A 141 -21.99 6.44 -9.78
CA GLU A 141 -20.61 6.86 -9.98
C GLU A 141 -19.64 5.66 -9.98
N GLY A 142 -19.82 4.72 -9.05
CA GLY A 142 -19.05 3.47 -9.03
C GLY A 142 -19.19 2.65 -10.30
N ARG A 143 -20.40 2.54 -10.86
CA ARG A 143 -20.63 1.88 -12.16
C ARG A 143 -19.99 2.64 -13.32
N ALA A 144 -20.05 3.97 -13.31
CA ALA A 144 -19.38 4.78 -14.32
C ALA A 144 -17.86 4.63 -14.24
N ALA A 145 -17.29 4.60 -13.04
CA ALA A 145 -15.86 4.39 -12.81
C ALA A 145 -15.40 2.99 -13.27
N ALA A 146 -16.20 1.95 -13.01
CA ALA A 146 -15.90 0.58 -13.43
C ALA A 146 -15.72 0.42 -14.96
N ARG A 147 -16.41 1.26 -15.75
CA ARG A 147 -16.40 1.20 -17.22
C ARG A 147 -15.38 2.13 -17.88
N LYS A 148 -14.70 2.98 -17.09
CA LYS A 148 -13.78 4.01 -17.58
C LYS A 148 -12.31 3.58 -17.60
N GLY A 149 -11.97 2.41 -17.07
CA GLY A 149 -10.62 1.83 -17.09
C GLY A 149 -10.60 0.45 -17.71
#